data_AF-A0A0B0PR71-F1
#
_entry.id   AF-A0A0B0PR71-F1
#
_cell.length_a   1.000
_cell.length_b   1.000
_cell.length_c   1.000
_cell.angle_alpha   90.00
_cell.angle_beta   90.00
_cell.angle_gamma   90.00
#
_symmetry.space_group_name_H-M   'P 1'
#
loop_
_entity.id
_entity.type
_entity.pdbx_description
1 polymer ?
#
loop_
_entity_poly.entity_id
_entity_poly.type
_entity_poly.pdbx_seq_one_letter_code
_entity_poly.pdbx_strand_id
1 'polypeptide(L)'
;MDPCPFLRLIIESLALKLPQPTKPVAVASGGVYPTTTPCFCKLRLKNFQSQTALLPLSNGSGDSPPESSTSAAGFHLDALTLRRVSGKPVTLCVEVFTGRMGRSCGVNSGKLVGSVQVTVHLGVSQTRPAVFQDGWMKLGNDHEKPSAKLHLTVRTELDPRFVFQFGGEPECSPVVFQIQGNISQPVFSCKFSADRSRSRSLPPNFSNKNRGWMRTLAREKERQGRERKGWMVMIYDLSGSPVAAASMITPFVPSPGTDRVSRSNPGAWLILRPHGFSVSSWKPWGRLEAWRERGPVDGLGYKFELVTDNGPSNGVPIAEATMSVKKGGLFCIDRRVSKSDSAASTSSRSPIKGFVMGSTVEGEGKVSKPMVQVGIQHVTCMADAALFIALSAAIDLSMDACRLFSRKLRKELCHDEQDSCS
;
A
#
# COMPACT_ATOMS: atom_id res chain seq x y z
N MET A 1 -24.62 -1.49 1.55
CA MET A 1 -23.51 -0.74 0.93
C MET A 1 -23.43 -1.15 -0.52
N ASP A 2 -23.35 -0.20 -1.44
CA ASP A 2 -23.23 -0.50 -2.87
C ASP A 2 -21.77 -0.33 -3.34
N PRO A 3 -21.19 -1.32 -4.02
CA PRO A 3 -19.83 -1.23 -4.52
C PRO A 3 -19.74 -0.35 -5.77
N CYS A 4 -18.62 0.34 -5.93
CA CYS A 4 -18.25 1.01 -7.16
C CYS A 4 -17.61 0.00 -8.14
N PRO A 5 -17.83 0.16 -9.45
CA PRO A 5 -17.15 -0.65 -10.46
C PRO A 5 -15.68 -0.25 -10.54
N PHE A 6 -14.81 -1.25 -10.48
CA PHE A 6 -13.37 -1.13 -10.68
C PHE A 6 -12.91 -2.29 -11.55
N LEU A 7 -11.90 -2.01 -12.38
CA LEU A 7 -11.29 -3.01 -13.25
C LEU A 7 -9.78 -3.02 -13.03
N ARG A 8 -9.21 -4.21 -12.93
CA ARG A 8 -7.77 -4.40 -12.90
C ARG A 8 -7.29 -4.86 -14.27
N LEU A 9 -6.39 -4.10 -14.88
CA LEU A 9 -5.60 -4.57 -16.03
C LEU A 9 -4.33 -5.24 -15.50
N ILE A 10 -4.25 -6.55 -15.66
CA ILE A 10 -3.19 -7.40 -15.12
C ILE A 10 -2.22 -7.76 -16.24
N ILE A 11 -0.93 -7.54 -15.98
CA ILE A 11 0.18 -8.00 -16.81
C ILE A 11 0.82 -9.18 -16.08
N GLU A 12 0.41 -10.38 -16.47
CA GLU A 12 0.68 -11.60 -15.71
C GLU A 12 2.02 -12.23 -16.08
N SER A 13 2.36 -12.27 -17.36
CA SER A 13 3.59 -12.88 -17.87
C SER A 13 4.28 -11.94 -18.83
N LEU A 14 5.56 -11.69 -18.55
CA LEU A 14 6.49 -10.94 -19.39
C LEU A 14 7.78 -11.74 -19.52
N ALA A 15 8.21 -12.02 -20.74
CA ALA A 15 9.50 -12.64 -21.02
C ALA A 15 10.04 -12.18 -22.38
N LEU A 16 11.37 -12.07 -22.51
CA LEU A 16 12.01 -11.58 -23.72
C LEU A 16 12.82 -12.68 -24.39
N LYS A 17 12.65 -12.83 -25.71
CA LYS A 17 13.47 -13.69 -26.56
C LYS A 17 14.23 -12.81 -27.54
N LEU A 18 15.56 -12.83 -27.46
CA LEU A 18 16.43 -12.08 -28.37
C LEU A 18 16.74 -12.92 -29.61
N PRO A 19 16.97 -12.30 -30.77
CA PRO A 19 17.33 -13.03 -31.99
C PRO A 19 18.69 -13.73 -31.81
N GLN A 20 18.74 -15.03 -32.11
CA GLN A 20 20.00 -15.77 -32.17
C GLN A 20 20.71 -15.49 -33.51
N PRO A 21 22.04 -15.28 -33.50
CA PRO A 21 22.79 -15.10 -34.75
C PRO A 21 22.77 -16.38 -35.59
N THR A 22 22.36 -16.29 -36.85
CA THR A 22 22.12 -17.44 -37.74
C THR A 22 23.37 -17.97 -38.48
N LYS A 23 24.59 -17.62 -38.08
CA LYS A 23 25.84 -18.21 -38.62
C LYS A 23 26.94 -18.30 -37.55
N PRO A 24 27.73 -19.39 -37.47
CA PRO A 24 29.00 -19.38 -36.77
C PRO A 24 29.96 -18.52 -37.59
N VAL A 25 30.10 -17.24 -37.21
CA VAL A 25 31.16 -16.38 -37.76
C VAL A 25 32.45 -16.75 -37.03
N ALA A 26 33.39 -17.30 -37.78
CA ALA A 26 34.76 -17.50 -37.32
C ALA A 26 35.31 -16.18 -36.75
N VAL A 27 35.97 -16.32 -35.61
CA VAL A 27 36.42 -15.26 -34.72
C VAL A 27 37.20 -14.15 -35.45
N ALA A 28 36.67 -12.93 -35.43
CA ALA A 28 37.43 -11.69 -35.36
C ALA A 28 36.50 -10.54 -34.92
N SER A 29 36.79 -9.92 -33.77
CA SER A 29 36.12 -8.75 -33.15
C SER A 29 34.77 -8.97 -32.40
N GLY A 30 34.84 -9.73 -31.31
CA GLY A 30 34.49 -9.24 -29.96
C GLY A 30 33.07 -8.73 -29.63
N GLY A 31 32.04 -9.07 -30.39
CA GLY A 31 30.64 -8.72 -30.09
C GLY A 31 29.86 -9.83 -29.38
N VAL A 32 30.38 -10.40 -28.30
CA VAL A 32 29.59 -11.31 -27.45
C VAL A 32 28.51 -10.45 -26.79
N TYR A 33 27.24 -10.64 -27.15
CA TYR A 33 26.14 -10.07 -26.35
C TYR A 33 26.33 -10.59 -24.93
N PRO A 34 26.60 -9.74 -23.93
CA PRO A 34 26.74 -10.22 -22.58
C PRO A 34 25.38 -10.77 -22.19
N THR A 35 25.32 -12.06 -21.92
CA THR A 35 24.23 -12.75 -21.23
C THR A 35 23.91 -12.12 -19.86
N THR A 36 24.68 -11.11 -19.46
CA THR A 36 24.60 -10.33 -18.23
C THR A 36 24.01 -8.92 -18.41
N THR A 37 23.63 -8.50 -19.62
CA THR A 37 23.04 -7.16 -19.81
C THR A 37 21.58 -7.17 -19.37
N PRO A 38 21.19 -6.43 -18.32
CA PRO A 38 19.80 -6.44 -17.86
C PRO A 38 18.88 -5.90 -18.95
N CYS A 39 17.76 -6.59 -19.15
CA CYS A 39 16.67 -6.14 -20.00
C CYS A 39 15.51 -5.68 -19.12
N PHE A 40 14.83 -4.61 -19.51
CA PHE A 40 13.68 -4.09 -18.78
C PHE A 40 12.63 -3.56 -19.74
N CYS A 41 11.37 -3.54 -19.33
CA CYS A 41 10.30 -2.90 -20.08
C CYS A 41 9.69 -1.73 -19.32
N LYS A 42 9.24 -0.73 -20.06
CA LYS A 42 8.37 0.33 -19.57
C LYS A 42 6.95 0.07 -20.05
N LEU A 43 6.03 -0.02 -19.10
CA LEU A 43 4.60 -0.23 -19.32
C LEU A 43 3.90 1.12 -19.21
N ARG A 44 3.18 1.50 -20.27
CA ARG A 44 2.50 2.78 -20.36
C ARG A 44 1.03 2.58 -20.71
N LEU A 45 0.17 3.11 -19.87
CA LEU A 45 -1.27 3.23 -20.11
C LEU A 45 -1.63 4.72 -20.03
N LYS A 46 -2.43 5.21 -20.98
CA LYS A 46 -2.79 6.64 -21.05
C LYS A 46 -3.44 7.09 -19.72
N ASN A 47 -3.00 8.24 -19.20
CA ASN A 47 -3.43 8.83 -17.91
C ASN A 47 -3.00 8.07 -16.65
N PHE A 48 -2.13 7.06 -16.76
CA PHE A 48 -1.57 6.35 -15.62
C PHE A 48 -0.06 6.56 -15.53
N GLN A 49 0.47 6.40 -14.32
CA GLN A 49 1.92 6.43 -14.09
C GLN A 49 2.59 5.26 -14.83
N SER A 50 3.67 5.55 -15.56
CA SER A 50 4.47 4.52 -16.22
C SER A 50 5.12 3.59 -15.21
N GLN A 51 5.07 2.30 -15.47
CA GLN A 51 5.68 1.29 -14.62
C GLN A 51 6.88 0.68 -15.31
N THR A 52 7.85 0.17 -14.56
CA THR A 52 9.03 -0.51 -15.13
C THR A 52 9.19 -1.88 -14.48
N ALA A 53 9.45 -2.90 -15.28
CA ALA A 53 9.72 -4.25 -14.82
C ALA A 53 11.00 -4.78 -15.50
N LEU A 54 11.80 -5.54 -14.75
CA LEU A 54 12.90 -6.32 -15.33
C LEU A 54 12.30 -7.43 -16.19
N LEU A 55 12.99 -7.83 -17.26
CA LEU A 55 12.54 -8.88 -18.17
C LEU A 55 13.48 -10.08 -18.12
N PRO A 56 13.00 -11.28 -17.77
CA PRO A 56 13.81 -12.49 -17.92
C PRO A 56 14.00 -12.81 -19.41
N LEU A 57 15.17 -13.37 -19.72
CA LEU A 57 15.49 -13.86 -21.05
C LEU A 57 15.05 -15.32 -21.18
N SER A 58 14.41 -15.66 -22.30
CA SER A 58 14.00 -17.02 -22.64
C SER A 58 14.82 -17.55 -23.80
N ASN A 59 15.41 -18.73 -23.60
CA ASN A 59 16.30 -19.39 -24.58
C ASN A 59 15.59 -20.48 -25.42
N GLY A 60 14.32 -20.75 -25.17
CA GLY A 60 13.58 -21.83 -25.83
C GLY A 60 13.48 -21.65 -27.34
N SER A 61 13.54 -22.76 -28.09
CA SER A 61 13.28 -22.76 -29.54
C SER A 61 11.77 -22.75 -29.82
N GLY A 62 11.35 -22.05 -30.88
CA GLY A 62 9.93 -21.95 -31.28
C GLY A 62 9.08 -20.99 -30.45
N ASP A 63 7.76 -21.18 -30.47
CA ASP A 63 6.75 -20.36 -29.77
C ASP A 63 6.17 -21.06 -28.52
N SER A 64 6.94 -21.98 -27.92
CA SER A 64 6.60 -22.60 -26.64
C SER A 64 6.47 -21.57 -25.50
N PRO A 65 5.68 -21.86 -24.45
CA PRO A 65 5.56 -20.98 -23.28
C PRO A 65 6.93 -20.71 -22.64
N PRO A 66 7.17 -19.52 -22.08
CA PRO A 66 8.46 -19.19 -21.50
C PRO A 66 8.72 -19.99 -20.21
N GLU A 67 9.93 -20.54 -20.08
CA GLU A 67 10.39 -21.26 -18.87
C GLU A 67 10.45 -20.35 -17.63
N SER A 68 10.76 -19.07 -17.84
CA SER A 68 10.75 -18.05 -16.80
C SER A 68 9.99 -16.81 -17.29
N SER A 69 9.15 -16.27 -16.41
CA SER A 69 8.40 -15.05 -16.68
C SER A 69 8.32 -14.20 -15.42
N THR A 70 8.09 -12.91 -15.62
CA THR A 70 7.86 -11.95 -14.53
C THR A 70 6.50 -11.28 -14.71
N SER A 71 5.92 -10.81 -13.61
CA SER A 71 4.68 -10.04 -13.62
C SER A 71 4.97 -8.58 -13.27
N ALA A 72 4.16 -7.66 -13.80
CA ALA A 72 4.28 -6.25 -13.45
C ALA A 72 3.10 -5.81 -12.59
N ALA A 73 3.26 -4.69 -11.87
CA ALA A 73 2.12 -4.08 -11.20
C ALA A 73 1.04 -3.74 -12.26
N GLY A 74 -0.16 -4.32 -12.14
CA GLY A 74 -1.28 -3.99 -13.02
C GLY A 74 -1.71 -2.53 -12.90
N PHE A 75 -2.65 -2.12 -13.75
CA PHE A 75 -3.30 -0.81 -13.66
C PHE A 75 -4.68 -0.98 -13.02
N HIS A 76 -5.01 -0.08 -12.09
CA HIS A 76 -6.31 -0.06 -11.42
C HIS A 76 -7.16 1.05 -12.03
N LEU A 77 -8.23 0.68 -12.74
CA LEU A 77 -9.14 1.61 -13.37
C LEU A 77 -10.34 1.82 -12.44
N ASP A 78 -10.50 3.06 -11.99
CA ASP A 78 -11.63 3.48 -11.16
C ASP A 78 -12.89 3.74 -11.99
N ALA A 79 -14.04 3.88 -11.31
CA ALA A 79 -15.32 4.13 -11.94
C ALA A 79 -15.29 5.38 -12.85
N LEU A 80 -14.58 6.43 -12.46
CA LEU A 80 -14.46 7.67 -13.25
C LEU A 80 -13.64 7.45 -14.53
N THR A 81 -12.57 6.66 -14.47
CA THR A 81 -11.78 6.30 -15.64
C THR A 81 -12.62 5.44 -16.57
N LEU A 82 -13.30 4.42 -16.04
CA LEU A 82 -14.17 3.53 -16.83
C LEU A 82 -15.28 4.32 -17.56
N ARG A 83 -15.88 5.32 -16.92
CA ARG A 83 -16.85 6.23 -17.57
C ARG A 83 -16.20 7.06 -18.68
N ARG A 84 -15.01 7.62 -18.44
CA ARG A 84 -14.28 8.46 -19.41
C ARG A 84 -13.85 7.70 -20.67
N VAL A 85 -13.52 6.42 -20.53
CA VAL A 85 -13.09 5.54 -21.63
C VAL A 85 -14.22 4.65 -22.15
N SER A 86 -15.45 4.84 -21.67
CA SER A 86 -16.59 4.03 -22.10
C SER A 86 -16.76 4.09 -23.62
N GLY A 87 -16.83 2.92 -24.25
CA GLY A 87 -16.92 2.78 -25.71
C GLY A 87 -15.60 3.02 -26.48
N LYS A 88 -14.49 3.38 -25.82
CA LYS A 88 -13.18 3.59 -26.47
C LYS A 88 -12.17 2.54 -26.02
N PRO A 89 -11.39 1.95 -26.95
CA PRO A 89 -10.31 1.08 -26.55
C PRO A 89 -9.22 1.88 -25.82
N VAL A 90 -8.56 1.23 -24.86
CA VAL A 90 -7.38 1.76 -24.20
C VAL A 90 -6.17 0.98 -24.69
N THR A 91 -5.11 1.67 -25.09
CA THR A 91 -3.89 1.03 -25.59
C THR A 91 -2.84 0.93 -24.49
N LEU A 92 -2.44 -0.28 -24.15
CA LEU A 92 -1.26 -0.57 -23.36
C LEU A 92 -0.05 -0.59 -24.29
N CYS A 93 0.92 0.30 -24.05
CA CYS A 93 2.19 0.31 -24.77
C CYS A 93 3.29 -0.30 -23.88
N VAL A 94 4.02 -1.26 -24.43
CA VAL A 94 5.15 -1.91 -23.76
C VAL A 94 6.41 -1.63 -24.57
N GLU A 95 7.31 -0.82 -24.01
CA GLU A 95 8.60 -0.46 -24.61
C GLU A 95 9.71 -1.30 -23.96
N VAL A 96 10.50 -2.02 -24.76
CA VAL A 96 11.55 -2.93 -24.27
C VAL A 96 12.92 -2.30 -24.47
N PHE A 97 13.74 -2.32 -23.43
CA PHE A 97 15.07 -1.73 -23.40
C PHE A 97 16.13 -2.76 -22.97
N THR A 98 17.33 -2.63 -23.52
CA THR A 98 18.54 -3.32 -23.08
C THR A 98 19.49 -2.33 -22.41
N GLY A 99 20.19 -2.74 -21.35
CA GLY A 99 21.18 -1.93 -20.64
C GLY A 99 20.73 -1.50 -19.24
N ARG A 100 21.51 -0.63 -18.60
CA ARG A 100 21.26 -0.22 -17.21
C ARG A 100 19.99 0.64 -17.12
N MET A 101 19.20 0.40 -16.07
CA MET A 101 18.04 1.20 -15.74
C MET A 101 18.48 2.49 -15.03
N GLY A 102 18.08 3.66 -15.54
CA GLY A 102 18.39 4.96 -14.94
C GLY A 102 18.93 5.99 -15.93
N ARG A 103 19.42 7.10 -15.37
CA ARG A 103 20.10 8.16 -16.11
C ARG A 103 21.52 8.28 -15.58
N SER A 104 22.50 8.32 -16.47
CA SER A 104 23.87 8.74 -16.15
C SER A 104 24.11 10.08 -16.81
N CYS A 105 24.48 11.10 -16.04
CA CYS A 105 24.77 12.45 -16.54
C CYS A 105 23.65 13.05 -17.43
N GLY A 106 22.38 12.77 -17.12
CA GLY A 106 21.23 13.25 -17.89
C GLY A 106 20.83 12.40 -19.11
N VAL A 107 21.64 11.42 -19.52
CA VAL A 107 21.35 10.52 -20.65
C VAL A 107 20.76 9.20 -20.15
N ASN A 108 19.72 8.73 -20.83
CA ASN A 108 19.07 7.47 -20.50
C ASN A 108 20.01 6.30 -20.85
N SER A 109 20.38 5.46 -19.88
CA SER A 109 21.43 4.44 -20.05
C SER A 109 20.96 3.15 -20.76
N GLY A 110 19.68 3.05 -21.11
CA GLY A 110 19.09 1.90 -21.81
C GLY A 110 18.79 2.21 -23.28
N LYS A 111 19.12 1.27 -24.16
CA LYS A 111 18.84 1.32 -25.61
C LYS A 111 17.48 0.67 -25.89
N LEU A 112 16.61 1.35 -26.63
CA LEU A 112 15.31 0.80 -27.05
C LEU A 112 15.53 -0.33 -28.06
N VAL A 113 14.95 -1.50 -27.76
CA VAL A 113 14.92 -2.66 -28.65
C VAL A 113 13.70 -2.62 -29.56
N GLY A 114 12.55 -2.24 -29.01
CA GLY A 114 11.29 -2.13 -29.75
C GLY A 114 10.11 -1.92 -28.81
N SER A 115 8.91 -1.85 -29.37
CA SER A 115 7.67 -1.68 -28.61
C SER A 115 6.55 -2.53 -29.18
N VAL A 116 5.66 -3.00 -28.29
CA VAL A 116 4.37 -3.60 -28.68
C VAL A 116 3.22 -2.77 -28.12
N GLN A 117 2.07 -2.85 -28.80
CA GLN A 117 0.84 -2.21 -28.36
C GLN A 117 -0.25 -3.26 -28.26
N VAL A 118 -0.95 -3.29 -27.12
CA VAL A 118 -2.11 -4.15 -26.88
C VAL A 118 -3.34 -3.27 -26.71
N THR A 119 -4.33 -3.49 -27.56
CA THR A 119 -5.60 -2.77 -27.52
C THR A 119 -6.56 -3.48 -26.56
N VAL A 120 -6.99 -2.77 -25.52
CA VAL A 120 -7.86 -3.29 -24.46
C VAL A 120 -9.26 -2.72 -24.65
N HIS A 121 -10.22 -3.55 -25.06
CA HIS A 121 -11.63 -3.19 -25.20
C HIS A 121 -12.38 -3.39 -23.89
N LEU A 122 -12.52 -2.29 -23.13
CA LEU A 122 -13.06 -2.33 -21.78
C LEU A 122 -14.57 -2.63 -21.70
N GLY A 123 -15.32 -2.53 -22.81
CA GLY A 123 -16.75 -2.84 -22.84
C GLY A 123 -17.05 -4.30 -22.49
N VAL A 124 -16.24 -5.24 -23.00
CA VAL A 124 -16.37 -6.68 -22.72
C VAL A 124 -15.89 -7.02 -21.30
N SER A 125 -14.89 -6.29 -20.81
CA SER A 125 -14.29 -6.48 -19.48
C SER A 125 -15.19 -6.05 -18.32
N GLN A 126 -16.24 -5.28 -18.57
CA GLN A 126 -17.15 -4.81 -17.52
C GLN A 126 -18.16 -5.86 -17.05
N THR A 127 -18.35 -6.94 -17.82
CA THR A 127 -19.31 -8.02 -17.48
C THR A 127 -18.60 -9.31 -17.06
N ARG A 128 -17.38 -9.55 -17.53
CA ARG A 128 -16.58 -10.72 -17.18
C ARG A 128 -15.07 -10.46 -17.33
N PRO A 129 -14.22 -11.24 -16.64
CA PRO A 129 -12.79 -11.25 -16.93
C PRO A 129 -12.53 -11.58 -18.42
N ALA A 130 -11.50 -10.98 -18.99
CA ALA A 130 -11.16 -11.14 -20.40
C ALA A 130 -9.63 -11.16 -20.58
N VAL A 131 -9.15 -11.98 -21.51
CA VAL A 131 -7.75 -12.00 -21.92
C VAL A 131 -7.66 -11.29 -23.27
N PHE A 132 -6.77 -10.30 -23.37
CA PHE A 132 -6.60 -9.47 -24.58
C PHE A 132 -5.39 -9.89 -25.40
N GLN A 133 -4.38 -10.41 -24.72
CA GLN A 133 -3.17 -10.90 -25.36
C GLN A 133 -2.63 -12.03 -24.50
N ASP A 134 -2.26 -13.14 -25.13
CA ASP A 134 -1.54 -14.24 -24.50
C ASP A 134 -0.62 -14.88 -25.54
N GLY A 135 0.69 -14.86 -25.27
CA GLY A 135 1.70 -15.41 -26.17
C GLY A 135 2.74 -14.41 -26.67
N TRP A 136 3.50 -14.84 -27.68
CA TRP A 136 4.66 -14.13 -28.22
C TRP A 136 4.26 -13.05 -29.25
N MET A 137 4.81 -11.84 -29.08
CA MET A 137 4.66 -10.71 -29.99
C MET A 137 6.03 -10.27 -30.53
N LYS A 138 6.13 -9.96 -31.82
CA LYS A 138 7.37 -9.42 -32.41
C LYS A 138 7.62 -7.97 -31.95
N LEU A 139 8.87 -7.66 -31.65
CA LEU A 139 9.32 -6.30 -31.30
C LEU A 139 9.86 -5.61 -32.56
N GLY A 140 9.16 -4.56 -33.01
CA GLY A 140 9.52 -3.78 -34.20
C GLY A 140 8.66 -4.10 -35.42
N ASN A 141 8.71 -3.22 -36.42
CA ASN A 141 7.86 -3.26 -37.62
C ASN A 141 8.52 -3.95 -38.83
N ASP A 142 9.77 -4.40 -38.70
CA ASP A 142 10.57 -4.87 -39.83
C ASP A 142 10.36 -6.38 -40.03
N HIS A 143 9.63 -6.76 -41.08
CA HIS A 143 9.20 -8.14 -41.31
C HIS A 143 10.33 -9.07 -41.79
N GLU A 144 11.45 -8.52 -42.26
CA GLU A 144 12.51 -9.28 -42.95
C GLU A 144 13.71 -9.63 -42.07
N LYS A 145 13.84 -9.05 -40.87
CA LYS A 145 14.99 -9.27 -39.98
C LYS A 145 14.62 -10.17 -38.79
N PRO A 146 15.59 -10.96 -38.28
CA PRO A 146 15.39 -11.68 -37.02
C PRO A 146 15.15 -10.65 -35.91
N SER A 147 13.89 -10.56 -35.48
CA SER A 147 13.42 -9.60 -34.49
C SER A 147 13.28 -10.28 -33.13
N ALA A 148 13.53 -9.51 -32.06
CA ALA A 148 13.25 -9.97 -30.71
C ALA A 148 11.74 -10.22 -30.56
N LYS A 149 11.36 -11.18 -29.73
CA LYS A 149 9.96 -11.45 -29.37
C LYS A 149 9.73 -11.20 -27.89
N LEU A 150 8.60 -10.59 -27.54
CA LEU A 150 8.13 -10.41 -26.18
C LEU A 150 6.95 -11.36 -25.93
N HIS A 151 7.07 -12.26 -24.98
CA HIS A 151 5.92 -12.96 -24.43
C HIS A 151 5.17 -12.00 -23.51
N LEU A 152 3.87 -11.86 -23.73
CA LEU A 152 3.04 -10.95 -22.98
C LEU A 152 1.66 -11.59 -22.74
N THR A 153 1.25 -11.66 -21.48
CA THR A 153 -0.12 -12.03 -21.11
C THR A 153 -0.80 -10.83 -20.44
N VAL A 154 -1.82 -10.27 -21.11
CA VAL A 154 -2.64 -9.14 -20.64
C VAL A 154 -4.06 -9.61 -20.46
N ARG A 155 -4.57 -9.48 -19.23
CA ARG A 155 -5.97 -9.78 -18.90
C ARG A 155 -6.59 -8.72 -18.03
N THR A 156 -7.91 -8.68 -18.00
CA THR A 156 -8.69 -7.83 -17.10
C THR A 156 -9.48 -8.67 -16.12
N GLU A 157 -9.62 -8.15 -14.90
CA GLU A 157 -10.42 -8.76 -13.85
C GLU A 157 -11.33 -7.70 -13.22
N LEU A 158 -12.56 -8.08 -12.92
CA LEU A 158 -13.49 -7.25 -12.15
C LEU A 158 -13.00 -7.19 -10.71
N ASP A 159 -13.00 -5.99 -10.14
CA ASP A 159 -12.49 -5.78 -8.79
C ASP A 159 -13.36 -4.79 -8.01
N PRO A 160 -14.68 -5.02 -7.89
CA PRO A 160 -15.61 -4.08 -7.27
C PRO A 160 -15.19 -3.72 -5.84
N ARG A 161 -15.29 -2.41 -5.51
CA ARG A 161 -14.79 -1.86 -4.24
C ARG A 161 -15.81 -0.95 -3.59
N PHE A 162 -15.89 -0.99 -2.26
CA PHE A 162 -16.50 0.10 -1.50
C PHE A 162 -15.52 1.27 -1.45
N VAL A 163 -16.03 2.48 -1.66
CA VAL A 163 -15.24 3.71 -1.59
C VAL A 163 -15.80 4.57 -0.47
N PHE A 164 -14.92 5.00 0.42
CA PHE A 164 -15.24 5.88 1.52
C PHE A 164 -14.34 7.10 1.48
N GLN A 165 -14.83 8.22 2.00
CA GLN A 165 -14.07 9.45 2.11
C GLN A 165 -14.32 10.09 3.47
N PHE A 166 -13.24 10.46 4.16
CA PHE A 166 -13.34 11.27 5.36
C PHE A 166 -13.75 12.69 5.00
N GLY A 167 -14.71 13.25 5.72
CA GLY A 167 -15.15 14.65 5.53
C GLY A 167 -14.10 15.69 5.91
N GLY A 168 -13.12 15.29 6.72
CA GLY A 168 -12.03 16.11 7.22
C GLY A 168 -10.89 15.23 7.74
N GLU A 169 -10.00 15.84 8.51
CA GLU A 169 -8.81 15.17 9.03
C GLU A 169 -9.19 14.25 10.20
N PRO A 170 -8.62 13.04 10.33
CA PRO A 170 -9.02 12.08 11.37
C PRO A 170 -8.98 12.64 12.80
N GLU A 171 -8.01 13.50 13.12
CA GLU A 171 -7.85 14.17 14.40
C GLU A 171 -8.97 15.18 14.72
N CYS A 172 -9.67 15.67 13.70
CA CYS A 172 -10.79 16.60 13.84
C CYS A 172 -12.13 15.88 14.05
N SER A 173 -12.12 14.57 14.32
CA SER A 173 -13.32 13.74 14.54
C SER A 173 -14.38 13.86 13.42
N PRO A 174 -14.04 13.56 12.16
CA PRO A 174 -14.89 13.81 11.01
C PRO A 174 -15.99 12.75 10.83
N VAL A 175 -17.00 13.07 10.03
CA VAL A 175 -17.92 12.08 9.46
C VAL A 175 -17.25 11.40 8.26
N VAL A 176 -17.50 10.11 8.07
CA VAL A 176 -17.02 9.33 6.92
C VAL A 176 -18.20 9.01 6.01
N PHE A 177 -18.03 9.32 4.73
CA PHE A 177 -19.03 9.16 3.69
C PHE A 177 -18.72 7.94 2.83
N GLN A 178 -19.71 7.11 2.53
CA GLN A 178 -19.64 6.18 1.41
C GLN A 178 -19.89 6.96 0.12
N ILE A 179 -18.99 6.79 -0.85
CA ILE A 179 -19.05 7.46 -2.15
C ILE A 179 -19.59 6.46 -3.18
N GLN A 180 -20.68 6.86 -3.85
CA GLN A 180 -21.30 6.11 -4.94
C GLN A 180 -21.52 7.03 -6.13
N GLY A 181 -20.57 7.04 -7.07
CA GLY A 181 -20.61 7.97 -8.20
C GLY A 181 -20.55 9.43 -7.73
N ASN A 182 -21.65 10.15 -7.89
CA ASN A 182 -21.76 11.56 -7.47
C ASN A 182 -22.50 11.74 -6.13
N ILE A 183 -22.90 10.64 -5.50
CA ILE A 183 -23.64 10.65 -4.23
C ILE A 183 -22.66 10.33 -3.10
N SER A 184 -22.72 11.13 -2.03
CA SER A 184 -21.99 10.90 -0.78
C SER A 184 -22.98 10.69 0.37
N GLN A 185 -22.95 9.52 1.00
CA GLN A 185 -23.83 9.18 2.11
C GLN A 185 -23.02 9.01 3.40
N PRO A 186 -23.36 9.68 4.51
CA PRO A 186 -22.68 9.44 5.78
C PRO A 186 -22.96 8.00 6.24
N VAL A 187 -21.92 7.29 6.66
CA VAL A 187 -22.02 5.88 7.10
C VAL A 187 -21.32 5.61 8.43
N PHE A 188 -20.31 6.41 8.77
CA PHE A 188 -19.63 6.34 10.06
C PHE A 188 -19.34 7.73 10.61
N SER A 189 -19.14 7.82 11.91
CA SER A 189 -18.50 8.97 12.55
C SER A 189 -17.18 8.54 13.19
N CYS A 190 -16.16 9.39 13.09
CA CYS A 190 -14.85 9.20 13.67
C CYS A 190 -14.75 10.08 14.91
N LYS A 191 -14.22 9.54 16.01
CA LYS A 191 -13.89 10.30 17.21
C LYS A 191 -12.43 10.07 17.57
N PHE A 192 -11.64 11.13 17.49
CA PHE A 192 -10.27 11.13 17.94
C PHE A 192 -10.20 11.52 19.42
N SER A 193 -9.30 10.89 20.15
CA SER A 193 -8.92 11.29 21.51
C SER A 193 -7.42 11.15 21.71
N ALA A 194 -6.84 12.13 22.41
CA ALA A 194 -5.46 12.12 22.88
C ALA A 194 -5.47 12.10 24.42
N ASP A 195 -5.86 10.97 25.01
CA ASP A 195 -6.00 10.85 26.47
C ASP A 195 -4.65 10.54 27.16
N ARG A 196 -4.39 11.21 28.29
CA ARG A 196 -3.30 10.91 29.22
C ARG A 196 -3.64 9.78 30.21
N SER A 197 -4.86 9.26 30.24
CA SER A 197 -5.36 8.50 31.40
C SER A 197 -5.60 6.99 31.17
N ARG A 198 -4.52 6.18 31.14
CA ARG A 198 -4.61 4.80 31.66
C ARG A 198 -4.36 4.76 33.19
N SER A 199 -5.07 5.61 33.93
CA SER A 199 -5.13 5.52 35.39
C SER A 199 -6.53 5.71 35.98
N ARG A 200 -7.61 5.56 35.20
CA ARG A 200 -8.96 5.37 35.75
C ARG A 200 -9.69 4.23 35.02
N SER A 201 -10.15 3.28 35.84
CA SER A 201 -10.96 2.08 35.56
C SER A 201 -10.38 0.97 34.67
N LEU A 202 -9.38 0.25 35.19
CA LEU A 202 -9.41 -1.21 35.17
C LEU A 202 -9.78 -1.69 36.59
N PRO A 203 -10.60 -2.74 36.78
CA PRO A 203 -10.93 -3.26 38.10
C PRO A 203 -9.67 -3.73 38.85
N PRO A 204 -9.55 -3.51 40.17
CA PRO A 204 -8.35 -3.82 40.91
C PRO A 204 -8.33 -5.31 41.22
N ASN A 205 -7.53 -6.09 40.49
CA ASN A 205 -7.16 -7.43 40.91
C ASN A 205 -5.77 -7.79 40.39
N PHE A 206 -4.75 -7.03 40.76
CA PHE A 206 -3.39 -7.54 40.95
C PHE A 206 -2.70 -6.64 41.96
N SER A 207 -2.74 -7.06 43.22
CA SER A 207 -1.94 -6.50 44.28
C SER A 207 -0.46 -6.79 44.00
N ASN A 208 0.37 -5.76 43.95
CA ASN A 208 1.70 -5.92 44.53
C ASN A 208 2.18 -4.60 45.15
N LYS A 209 2.60 -4.71 46.39
CA LYS A 209 3.08 -3.62 47.23
C LYS A 209 4.48 -3.23 46.76
N ASN A 210 4.74 -1.94 46.55
CA ASN A 210 5.92 -1.33 47.17
C ASN A 210 5.87 0.20 47.20
N ARG A 211 6.27 0.74 48.35
CA ARG A 211 6.33 2.16 48.70
C ARG A 211 7.65 2.78 48.21
N GLY A 212 7.58 4.01 47.71
CA GLY A 212 8.48 5.10 48.10
C GLY A 212 9.77 5.32 47.30
N TRP A 213 9.79 6.35 46.44
CA TRP A 213 10.82 7.39 46.46
C TRP A 213 10.29 8.67 45.76
N MET A 214 10.36 9.82 46.45
CA MET A 214 10.00 11.15 45.94
C MET A 214 10.88 11.63 44.77
N ARG A 215 10.24 11.98 43.66
CA ARG A 215 10.45 13.19 42.80
C ARG A 215 11.88 13.62 42.45
N THR A 216 12.22 13.45 41.16
CA THR A 216 13.07 14.39 40.38
C THR A 216 12.21 15.06 39.28
N LEU A 217 11.46 16.10 39.67
CA LEU A 217 10.49 16.80 38.80
C LEU A 217 11.12 17.61 37.64
N ALA A 218 12.44 17.84 37.62
CA ALA A 218 13.10 18.59 36.55
C ALA A 218 13.38 17.75 35.29
N ARG A 219 13.63 16.43 35.46
CA ARG A 219 13.98 15.53 34.34
C ARG A 219 12.76 14.97 33.62
N GLU A 220 11.62 14.96 34.29
CA GLU A 220 10.36 14.45 33.74
C GLU A 220 9.75 15.42 32.72
N LYS A 221 9.87 16.74 32.97
CA LYS A 221 9.39 17.79 32.04
C LYS A 221 10.14 17.77 30.70
N GLU A 222 11.43 17.41 30.70
CA GLU A 222 12.24 17.28 29.48
C GLU A 222 11.92 15.99 28.69
N ARG A 223 11.51 14.92 29.37
CA ARG A 223 11.08 13.65 28.75
C ARG A 223 9.66 13.72 28.20
N GLN A 224 8.75 14.46 28.85
CA GLN A 224 7.35 14.58 28.46
C GLN A 224 7.14 15.27 27.11
N GLY A 225 8.11 16.05 26.61
CA GLY A 225 8.07 16.66 25.27
C GLY A 225 8.62 15.80 24.13
N ARG A 226 9.13 14.59 24.41
CA ARG A 226 9.79 13.72 23.42
C ARG A 226 9.05 12.41 23.15
N GLU A 227 7.79 12.30 23.54
CA GLU A 227 6.99 11.09 23.31
C GLU A 227 5.59 11.49 22.80
N ARG A 228 5.11 10.80 21.76
CA ARG A 228 3.72 10.90 21.29
C ARG A 228 3.03 9.58 21.61
N LYS A 229 1.99 9.64 22.45
CA LYS A 229 1.31 8.47 23.01
C LYS A 229 -0.17 8.74 23.24
N GLY A 230 -0.94 7.68 23.48
CA GLY A 230 -2.31 7.77 23.98
C GLY A 230 -3.35 8.18 22.94
N TRP A 231 -2.98 8.26 21.66
CA TRP A 231 -3.93 8.55 20.60
C TRP A 231 -4.83 7.35 20.33
N MET A 232 -6.12 7.63 20.18
CA MET A 232 -7.13 6.65 19.85
C MET A 232 -8.13 7.25 18.86
N VAL A 233 -8.54 6.44 17.90
CA VAL A 233 -9.62 6.75 16.98
C VAL A 233 -10.71 5.70 17.16
N MET A 234 -11.91 6.15 17.48
CA MET A 234 -13.11 5.32 17.57
C MET A 234 -13.98 5.55 16.35
N ILE A 235 -14.47 4.47 15.74
CA ILE A 235 -15.40 4.52 14.61
C ILE A 235 -16.76 4.07 15.10
N TYR A 236 -17.77 4.92 14.90
CA TYR A 236 -19.16 4.64 15.25
C TYR A 236 -20.01 4.49 14.00
N ASP A 237 -20.98 3.59 14.04
CA ASP A 237 -22.02 3.51 13.01
C ASP A 237 -23.07 4.63 13.18
N LEU A 238 -24.09 4.61 12.31
CA LEU A 238 -25.18 5.59 12.34
C LEU A 238 -26.07 5.50 13.59
N SER A 239 -26.02 4.39 14.33
CA SER A 239 -26.71 4.26 15.63
C SER A 239 -25.91 4.85 16.78
N GLY A 240 -24.66 5.26 16.55
CA GLY A 240 -23.73 5.68 17.59
C GLY A 240 -23.05 4.51 18.30
N SER A 241 -23.13 3.29 17.76
CA SER A 241 -22.48 2.11 18.32
C SER A 241 -21.01 2.03 17.87
N PRO A 242 -20.05 1.76 18.77
CA PRO A 242 -18.65 1.64 18.38
C PRO A 242 -18.40 0.33 17.63
N VAL A 243 -17.99 0.42 16.37
CA VAL A 243 -17.84 -0.71 15.45
C VAL A 243 -16.40 -1.05 15.09
N ALA A 244 -15.46 -0.12 15.29
CA ALA A 244 -14.03 -0.36 15.17
C ALA A 244 -13.24 0.69 15.98
N ALA A 245 -11.98 0.40 16.27
CA ALA A 245 -11.08 1.36 16.87
C ALA A 245 -9.64 1.18 16.37
N ALA A 246 -8.86 2.26 16.41
CA ALA A 246 -7.42 2.24 16.27
C ALA A 246 -6.79 2.89 17.50
N SER A 247 -5.99 2.14 18.25
CA SER A 247 -5.35 2.62 19.47
C SER A 247 -3.84 2.57 19.34
N MET A 248 -3.15 3.66 19.66
CA MET A 248 -1.70 3.66 19.77
C MET A 248 -1.29 2.78 20.98
N ILE A 249 -0.54 1.71 20.72
CA ILE A 249 -0.09 0.75 21.74
C ILE A 249 1.40 0.86 22.04
N THR A 250 2.19 1.30 21.05
CA THR A 250 3.61 1.59 21.23
C THR A 250 3.79 3.08 20.93
N PRO A 251 4.30 3.86 21.90
CA PRO A 251 4.48 5.28 21.71
C PRO A 251 5.51 5.58 20.64
N PHE A 252 5.35 6.71 19.96
CA PHE A 252 6.32 7.21 19.01
C PHE A 252 7.34 8.02 19.79
N VAL A 253 8.61 7.61 19.74
CA VAL A 253 9.73 8.18 20.50
C VAL A 253 10.92 8.35 19.57
N PRO A 254 11.67 9.47 19.65
CA PRO A 254 12.87 9.65 18.86
C PRO A 254 13.99 8.71 19.33
N SER A 255 14.75 8.17 18.38
CA SER A 255 15.90 7.34 18.70
C SER A 255 17.01 8.16 19.37
N PRO A 256 17.81 7.57 20.27
CA PRO A 256 18.85 8.29 21.00
C PRO A 256 19.76 9.12 20.08
N GLY A 257 19.95 10.39 20.41
CA GLY A 257 20.76 11.32 19.60
C GLY A 257 20.11 11.81 18.31
N THR A 258 18.83 11.50 18.07
CA THR A 258 18.08 11.95 16.90
C THR A 258 16.75 12.59 17.30
N ASP A 259 16.04 13.15 16.32
CA ASP A 259 14.67 13.67 16.45
C ASP A 259 13.66 12.82 15.67
N ARG A 260 13.99 11.56 15.39
CA ARG A 260 13.26 10.69 14.45
C ARG A 260 12.87 9.37 15.09
N VAL A 261 11.68 8.88 14.75
CA VAL A 261 11.28 7.50 15.03
C VAL A 261 11.98 6.59 14.03
N SER A 262 12.93 5.77 14.46
CA SER A 262 13.66 4.86 13.57
C SER A 262 12.95 3.52 13.40
N ARG A 263 13.26 2.80 12.31
CA ARG A 263 12.80 1.42 12.06
C ARG A 263 13.12 0.44 13.21
N SER A 264 14.20 0.64 13.96
CA SER A 264 14.56 -0.23 15.10
C SER A 264 13.71 0.00 16.35
N ASN A 265 12.91 1.07 16.40
CA ASN A 265 11.98 1.36 17.48
C ASN A 265 10.73 2.05 16.89
N PRO A 266 9.91 1.32 16.10
CA PRO A 266 8.76 1.90 15.45
C PRO A 266 7.64 2.18 16.45
N GLY A 267 6.87 3.24 16.20
CA GLY A 267 5.60 3.41 16.88
C GLY A 267 4.57 2.43 16.32
N ALA A 268 3.55 2.08 17.12
CA ALA A 268 2.59 1.07 16.69
C ALA A 268 1.15 1.38 17.13
N TRP A 269 0.23 1.05 16.23
CA TRP A 269 -1.20 1.08 16.41
C TRP A 269 -1.75 -0.35 16.42
N LEU A 270 -2.79 -0.57 17.22
CA LEU A 270 -3.58 -1.78 17.22
C LEU A 270 -4.97 -1.44 16.70
N ILE A 271 -5.38 -2.12 15.64
CA ILE A 271 -6.72 -2.05 15.09
C ILE A 271 -7.57 -3.09 15.80
N LEU A 272 -8.69 -2.64 16.34
CA LEU A 272 -9.54 -3.40 17.23
C LEU A 272 -10.92 -3.55 16.62
N ARG A 273 -11.48 -4.75 16.77
CA ARG A 273 -12.88 -5.04 16.46
C ARG A 273 -13.66 -5.33 17.74
N PRO A 274 -14.94 -4.96 17.84
CA PRO A 274 -15.77 -5.39 18.95
C PRO A 274 -15.90 -6.92 18.95
N HIS A 275 -16.02 -7.52 20.13
CA HIS A 275 -16.13 -8.96 20.32
C HIS A 275 -17.33 -9.26 21.21
N GLY A 276 -18.32 -9.98 20.68
CA GLY A 276 -19.55 -10.33 21.40
C GLY A 276 -20.55 -9.17 21.50
N PHE A 277 -21.55 -9.33 22.36
CA PHE A 277 -22.66 -8.37 22.56
C PHE A 277 -22.34 -7.29 23.62
N SER A 278 -21.19 -7.36 24.29
CA SER A 278 -20.76 -6.38 25.29
C SER A 278 -19.80 -5.35 24.68
N VAL A 279 -20.07 -4.08 24.95
CA VAL A 279 -19.26 -2.91 24.52
C VAL A 279 -17.83 -2.94 25.11
N SER A 280 -17.57 -3.79 26.11
CA SER A 280 -16.29 -3.84 26.85
C SER A 280 -15.25 -4.84 26.30
N SER A 281 -15.61 -5.74 25.39
CA SER A 281 -14.69 -6.75 24.85
C SER A 281 -14.20 -6.37 23.46
N TRP A 282 -12.98 -5.84 23.38
CA TRP A 282 -12.29 -5.55 22.11
C TRP A 282 -11.31 -6.68 21.77
N LYS A 283 -11.36 -7.19 20.54
CA LYS A 283 -10.38 -8.16 20.02
C LYS A 283 -9.43 -7.48 19.03
N PRO A 284 -8.11 -7.71 19.12
CA PRO A 284 -7.18 -7.23 18.11
C PRO A 284 -7.47 -7.87 16.75
N TRP A 285 -7.45 -7.04 15.71
CA TRP A 285 -7.62 -7.45 14.31
C TRP A 285 -6.31 -7.33 13.53
N GLY A 286 -5.58 -6.23 13.72
CA GLY A 286 -4.32 -6.00 13.04
C GLY A 286 -3.43 -5.03 13.79
N ARG A 287 -2.14 -5.05 13.47
CA ARG A 287 -1.11 -4.19 14.06
C ARG A 287 -0.42 -3.42 12.96
N LEU A 288 -0.41 -2.09 13.07
CA LEU A 288 0.28 -1.18 12.16
C LEU A 288 1.49 -0.59 12.87
N GLU A 289 2.69 -0.89 12.40
CA GLU A 289 3.93 -0.21 12.79
C GLU A 289 4.25 0.90 11.80
N ALA A 290 4.80 2.01 12.30
CA ALA A 290 5.23 3.13 11.49
C ALA A 290 6.51 3.79 12.03
N TRP A 291 7.36 4.27 11.13
CA TRP A 291 8.62 4.94 11.44
C TRP A 291 9.01 5.92 10.33
N ARG A 292 10.00 6.78 10.59
CA ARG A 292 10.55 7.73 9.61
C ARG A 292 11.84 7.16 9.00
N GLU A 293 11.73 6.64 7.80
CA GLU A 293 12.83 6.09 7.00
C GLU A 293 13.70 7.23 6.44
N ARG A 294 15.03 7.03 6.48
CA ARG A 294 15.99 8.00 5.94
C ARG A 294 16.25 7.70 4.46
N GLY A 295 16.22 8.72 3.62
CA GLY A 295 16.54 8.58 2.20
C GLY A 295 16.84 9.94 1.55
N PRO A 296 17.06 9.97 0.22
CA PRO A 296 17.20 11.23 -0.53
C PRO A 296 16.01 12.17 -0.31
N VAL A 297 14.83 11.58 -0.13
CA VAL A 297 13.64 12.22 0.44
C VAL A 297 13.22 11.35 1.62
N ASP A 298 12.98 11.97 2.78
CA ASP A 298 12.47 11.26 3.96
C ASP A 298 11.17 10.50 3.63
N GLY A 299 11.03 9.30 4.18
CA GLY A 299 9.89 8.43 3.95
C GLY A 299 9.16 8.06 5.25
N LEU A 300 7.84 7.87 5.17
CA LEU A 300 7.07 7.19 6.19
C LEU A 300 7.11 5.70 5.85
N GLY A 301 7.91 4.94 6.60
CA GLY A 301 7.92 3.48 6.55
C GLY A 301 6.77 2.94 7.36
N TYR A 302 6.14 1.87 6.87
CA TYR A 302 5.03 1.22 7.56
C TYR A 302 5.08 -0.30 7.36
N LYS A 303 4.53 -1.02 8.33
CA LYS A 303 4.32 -2.47 8.27
C LYS A 303 2.98 -2.81 8.93
N PHE A 304 2.12 -3.53 8.21
CA PHE A 304 0.83 -3.98 8.70
C PHE A 304 0.77 -5.51 8.77
N GLU A 305 0.39 -6.01 9.95
CA GLU A 305 0.27 -7.43 10.25
C GLU A 305 -1.15 -7.75 10.71
N LEU A 306 -1.72 -8.85 10.24
CA LEU A 306 -2.96 -9.38 10.80
C LEU A 306 -2.66 -10.21 12.03
N VAL A 307 -3.40 -9.95 13.11
CA VAL A 307 -3.24 -10.69 14.36
C VAL A 307 -3.86 -12.07 14.21
N THR A 308 -3.11 -13.11 14.56
CA THR A 308 -3.60 -14.49 14.61
C THR A 308 -4.18 -14.79 15.99
N ASP A 309 -4.94 -15.89 16.11
CA ASP A 309 -5.54 -16.30 17.38
C ASP A 309 -4.50 -16.62 18.47
N ASN A 310 -3.21 -16.74 18.11
CA ASN A 310 -2.09 -16.95 19.02
C ASN A 310 -1.58 -15.66 19.70
N GLY A 311 -2.27 -14.53 19.53
CA GLY A 311 -1.98 -13.26 20.21
C GLY A 311 -1.30 -12.20 19.31
N PRO A 312 -1.17 -10.96 19.82
CA PRO A 312 -0.76 -9.79 19.03
C PRO A 312 0.72 -9.78 18.59
N SER A 313 1.55 -10.69 19.13
CA SER A 313 2.97 -10.82 18.78
C SER A 313 3.24 -11.80 17.63
N ASN A 314 2.24 -12.59 17.21
CA ASN A 314 2.36 -13.60 16.15
C ASN A 314 1.50 -13.20 14.94
N GLY A 315 1.74 -11.99 14.40
CA GLY A 315 1.03 -11.47 13.26
C GLY A 315 1.55 -12.01 11.92
N VAL A 316 0.69 -12.05 10.90
CA VAL A 316 1.11 -12.32 9.52
C VAL A 316 1.28 -10.99 8.78
N PRO A 317 2.48 -10.62 8.33
CA PRO A 317 2.69 -9.39 7.57
C PRO A 317 2.00 -9.49 6.21
N ILE A 318 1.15 -8.50 5.92
CA ILE A 318 0.40 -8.45 4.66
C ILE A 318 0.66 -7.18 3.85
N ALA A 319 1.31 -6.18 4.46
CA ALA A 319 1.76 -4.97 3.78
C ALA A 319 3.01 -4.41 4.49
N GLU A 320 4.04 -4.06 3.72
CA GLU A 320 5.18 -3.29 4.17
C GLU A 320 5.66 -2.42 3.02
N ALA A 321 5.79 -1.11 3.23
CA ALA A 321 6.36 -0.22 2.22
C ALA A 321 6.83 1.10 2.84
N THR A 322 7.18 2.05 1.97
CA THR A 322 7.53 3.41 2.37
C THR A 322 6.89 4.40 1.42
N MET A 323 6.29 5.46 1.96
CA MET A 323 5.72 6.57 1.17
C MET A 323 6.44 7.89 1.48
N SER A 324 6.33 8.89 0.62
CA SER A 324 7.04 10.16 0.81
C SER A 324 6.43 10.98 1.95
N VAL A 325 7.21 11.45 2.91
CA VAL A 325 6.67 12.36 3.95
C VAL A 325 6.28 13.72 3.38
N LYS A 326 6.92 14.16 2.30
CA LYS A 326 6.65 15.48 1.68
C LYS A 326 5.42 15.45 0.78
N LYS A 327 5.28 14.37 0.00
CA LYS A 327 4.22 14.27 -1.01
C LYS A 327 3.02 13.47 -0.52
N GLY A 328 3.17 12.66 0.52
CA GLY A 328 2.21 11.63 0.86
C GLY A 328 2.33 10.42 -0.08
N GLY A 329 1.26 9.65 -0.19
CA GLY A 329 1.18 8.51 -1.08
C GLY A 329 -0.11 7.72 -0.94
N LEU A 330 -0.09 6.49 -1.44
CA LEU A 330 -1.17 5.53 -1.28
C LEU A 330 -0.68 4.41 -0.37
N PHE A 331 -1.29 4.28 0.81
CA PHE A 331 -1.21 3.06 1.59
C PHE A 331 -2.01 1.97 0.85
N CYS A 332 -1.40 0.84 0.53
CA CYS A 332 -2.05 -0.21 -0.25
C CYS A 332 -1.76 -1.59 0.31
N ILE A 333 -2.79 -2.42 0.37
CA ILE A 333 -2.71 -3.84 0.64
C ILE A 333 -3.28 -4.56 -0.58
N ASP A 334 -2.39 -5.03 -1.46
CA ASP A 334 -2.74 -5.82 -2.65
C ASP A 334 -1.82 -7.04 -2.67
N ARG A 335 -2.36 -8.19 -2.26
CA ARG A 335 -1.56 -9.41 -2.16
C ARG A 335 -1.84 -10.28 -3.37
N ARG A 336 -0.90 -10.23 -4.31
CA ARG A 336 -0.91 -11.11 -5.47
C ARG A 336 -0.42 -12.48 -5.06
N VAL A 337 -0.90 -13.51 -5.76
CA VAL A 337 -0.29 -14.84 -5.68
C VAL A 337 1.09 -14.72 -6.32
N SER A 338 2.11 -14.38 -5.52
CA SER A 338 3.49 -14.53 -5.96
C SER A 338 3.75 -16.02 -6.16
N LYS A 339 3.75 -16.48 -7.42
CA LYS A 339 4.54 -17.66 -7.78
C LYS A 339 6.01 -17.21 -7.76
N SER A 340 6.62 -17.19 -6.58
CA SER A 340 8.06 -17.13 -6.47
C SER A 340 8.53 -18.48 -5.97
N ASP A 341 9.25 -19.18 -6.85
CA ASP A 341 9.97 -20.40 -6.57
C ASP A 341 10.88 -20.22 -5.35
N SER A 342 10.53 -20.93 -4.30
CA SER A 342 11.44 -21.39 -3.27
C SER A 342 10.82 -22.65 -2.71
N ALA A 343 11.27 -23.79 -3.24
CA ALA A 343 11.03 -25.11 -2.67
C ALA A 343 11.78 -25.21 -1.32
N ALA A 344 11.37 -24.40 -0.33
CA ALA A 344 11.77 -24.47 1.08
C ALA A 344 11.06 -23.38 1.92
N SER A 345 9.74 -23.24 1.81
CA SER A 345 8.97 -22.60 2.87
C SER A 345 7.54 -23.13 2.89
N THR A 346 7.28 -24.10 3.76
CA THR A 346 5.96 -24.61 4.12
C THR A 346 5.12 -23.60 4.93
N SER A 347 5.39 -22.30 4.83
CA SER A 347 4.62 -21.25 5.47
C SER A 347 3.70 -20.55 4.47
N SER A 348 2.41 -20.78 4.69
CA SER A 348 1.32 -19.84 4.46
C SER A 348 0.56 -19.93 3.12
N ARG A 349 -0.38 -20.89 3.06
CA ARG A 349 -1.71 -20.70 2.43
C ARG A 349 -2.40 -19.52 3.11
N SER A 350 -1.93 -18.34 2.78
CA SER A 350 -2.39 -17.10 3.36
C SER A 350 -3.75 -16.76 2.73
N PRO A 351 -4.80 -16.50 3.53
CA PRO A 351 -6.21 -16.53 3.08
C PRO A 351 -6.61 -15.34 2.18
N ILE A 352 -5.70 -14.41 1.90
CA ILE A 352 -5.99 -13.14 1.25
C ILE A 352 -5.50 -13.17 -0.19
N LYS A 353 -6.41 -13.12 -1.16
CA LYS A 353 -6.08 -13.08 -2.59
C LYS A 353 -6.60 -11.78 -3.20
N GLY A 354 -5.73 -11.01 -3.85
CA GLY A 354 -6.12 -9.82 -4.60
C GLY A 354 -6.05 -8.53 -3.79
N PHE A 355 -6.84 -7.53 -4.23
CA PHE A 355 -6.86 -6.19 -3.65
C PHE A 355 -7.69 -6.20 -2.37
N VAL A 356 -7.09 -5.72 -1.28
CA VAL A 356 -7.76 -5.64 0.02
C VAL A 356 -8.21 -4.23 0.29
N MET A 357 -7.26 -3.30 0.34
CA MET A 357 -7.56 -1.89 0.57
C MET A 357 -6.53 -0.95 -0.04
N GLY A 358 -6.95 0.29 -0.24
CA GLY A 358 -6.11 1.43 -0.54
C GLY A 358 -6.58 2.63 0.27
N SER A 359 -5.65 3.44 0.78
CA SER A 359 -5.96 4.72 1.44
C SER A 359 -4.98 5.80 1.03
N THR A 360 -5.50 6.97 0.64
CA THR A 360 -4.67 8.13 0.36
C THR A 360 -4.19 8.75 1.65
N VAL A 361 -2.89 9.04 1.73
CA VAL A 361 -2.26 9.72 2.86
C VAL A 361 -1.59 10.96 2.34
N GLU A 362 -1.93 12.13 2.90
CA GLU A 362 -1.32 13.39 2.50
C GLU A 362 0.07 13.58 3.14
N GLY A 363 0.86 14.46 2.54
CA GLY A 363 2.19 14.81 3.08
C GLY A 363 2.10 15.60 4.38
N GLU A 364 3.18 15.58 5.17
CA GLU A 364 3.33 16.30 6.43
C GLU A 364 2.92 17.78 6.30
N GLY A 365 2.02 18.23 7.18
CA GLY A 365 1.57 19.62 7.27
C GLY A 365 0.52 20.03 6.24
N LYS A 366 0.00 19.10 5.45
CA LYS A 366 -1.16 19.33 4.58
C LYS A 366 -2.45 18.86 5.26
N VAL A 367 -3.56 19.44 4.84
CA VAL A 367 -4.89 19.01 5.27
C VAL A 367 -5.19 17.64 4.67
N SER A 368 -5.46 16.66 5.52
CA SER A 368 -5.74 15.29 5.10
C SER A 368 -7.25 15.03 4.98
N LYS A 369 -7.65 14.35 3.90
CA LYS A 369 -9.01 13.79 3.72
C LYS A 369 -8.90 12.39 3.13
N PRO A 370 -8.60 11.36 3.95
CA PRO A 370 -8.32 10.03 3.42
C PRO A 370 -9.48 9.49 2.58
N MET A 371 -9.15 9.06 1.36
CA MET A 371 -10.05 8.30 0.50
C MET A 371 -9.69 6.82 0.63
N VAL A 372 -10.62 6.03 1.14
CA VAL A 372 -10.45 4.61 1.44
C VAL A 372 -11.18 3.78 0.40
N GLN A 373 -10.49 2.82 -0.19
CA GLN A 373 -11.05 1.84 -1.10
C GLN A 373 -10.89 0.47 -0.47
N VAL A 374 -11.95 -0.35 -0.46
CA VAL A 374 -11.94 -1.69 0.13
C VAL A 374 -12.55 -2.69 -0.85
N GLY A 375 -11.85 -3.78 -1.16
CA GLY A 375 -12.37 -4.83 -2.04
C GLY A 375 -13.60 -5.52 -1.43
N ILE A 376 -14.64 -5.75 -2.23
CA ILE A 376 -15.94 -6.28 -1.74
C ILE A 376 -15.79 -7.61 -0.99
N GLN A 377 -14.88 -8.46 -1.45
CA GLN A 377 -14.62 -9.80 -0.91
C GLN A 377 -14.08 -9.78 0.54
N HIS A 378 -13.65 -8.61 1.03
CA HIS A 378 -13.12 -8.43 2.38
C HIS A 378 -14.12 -7.76 3.33
N VAL A 379 -15.35 -7.50 2.88
CA VAL A 379 -16.39 -6.82 3.66
C VAL A 379 -17.66 -7.65 3.62
N THR A 380 -17.97 -8.32 4.73
CA THR A 380 -19.21 -9.08 4.90
C THR A 380 -20.29 -8.28 5.63
N CYS A 381 -19.87 -7.30 6.43
CA CYS A 381 -20.75 -6.41 7.18
C CYS A 381 -20.18 -4.99 7.29
N MET A 382 -20.97 -4.03 7.78
CA MET A 382 -20.51 -2.64 8.01
C MET A 382 -19.30 -2.58 8.96
N ALA A 383 -19.27 -3.43 9.99
CA ALA A 383 -18.18 -3.45 10.96
C ALA A 383 -16.84 -3.85 10.31
N ASP A 384 -16.85 -4.72 9.30
CA ASP A 384 -15.62 -5.06 8.55
C ASP A 384 -15.08 -3.83 7.81
N ALA A 385 -15.96 -3.06 7.16
CA ALA A 385 -15.55 -1.81 6.50
C ALA A 385 -14.96 -0.82 7.51
N ALA A 386 -15.55 -0.71 8.70
CA ALA A 386 -15.06 0.17 9.76
C ALA A 386 -13.63 -0.16 10.23
N LEU A 387 -13.19 -1.42 10.17
CA LEU A 387 -11.80 -1.80 10.48
C LEU A 387 -10.80 -1.17 9.49
N PHE A 388 -11.14 -1.15 8.21
CA PHE A 388 -10.33 -0.49 7.18
C PHE A 388 -10.35 1.04 7.31
N ILE A 389 -11.47 1.62 7.76
CA ILE A 389 -11.56 3.05 8.09
C ILE A 389 -10.65 3.38 9.28
N ALA A 390 -10.69 2.59 10.35
CA ALA A 390 -9.82 2.76 11.52
C ALA A 390 -8.34 2.63 11.15
N LEU A 391 -7.99 1.64 10.32
CA LEU A 391 -6.63 1.47 9.80
C LEU A 391 -6.18 2.65 8.92
N SER A 392 -7.08 3.19 8.10
CA SER A 392 -6.83 4.39 7.31
C SER A 392 -6.53 5.61 8.20
N ALA A 393 -7.30 5.82 9.27
CA ALA A 393 -7.04 6.89 10.22
C ALA A 393 -5.67 6.70 10.92
N ALA A 394 -5.33 5.47 11.29
CA ALA A 394 -4.06 5.16 11.95
C ALA A 394 -2.83 5.44 11.06
N ILE A 395 -2.87 5.06 9.77
CA ILE A 395 -1.76 5.33 8.86
C ILE A 395 -1.63 6.83 8.54
N ASP A 396 -2.76 7.53 8.44
CA ASP A 396 -2.78 8.96 8.19
C ASP A 396 -2.19 9.74 9.38
N LEU A 397 -2.67 9.47 10.60
CA LEU A 397 -2.12 10.03 11.84
C LEU A 397 -0.66 9.63 12.07
N SER A 398 -0.18 8.54 11.49
CA SER A 398 1.23 8.14 11.56
C SER A 398 2.15 9.10 10.80
N MET A 399 1.64 9.86 9.82
CA MET A 399 2.40 10.91 9.16
C MET A 399 2.77 12.02 10.15
N ASP A 400 1.84 12.41 11.02
CA ASP A 400 2.11 13.35 12.13
C ASP A 400 2.88 12.68 13.27
N ALA A 401 2.54 11.44 13.64
CA ALA A 401 3.20 10.73 14.75
C ALA A 401 4.69 10.49 14.47
N CYS A 402 5.10 10.34 13.21
CA CYS A 402 6.50 10.21 12.78
C CYS A 402 7.19 11.54 12.48
N ARG A 403 6.50 12.69 12.54
CA ARG A 403 7.09 14.02 12.31
C ARG A 403 8.33 14.23 13.18
N LEU A 404 9.29 15.04 12.75
CA LEU A 404 10.43 15.38 13.59
C LEU A 404 10.01 15.90 14.96
N PHE A 405 10.64 15.42 16.03
CA PHE A 405 10.36 15.87 17.40
C PHE A 405 10.85 17.30 17.67
N SER A 406 11.73 17.82 16.82
CA SER A 406 12.09 19.24 16.77
C SER A 406 10.94 20.14 16.29
N ARG A 407 9.89 19.57 15.67
CA ARG A 407 8.73 20.29 15.14
C ARG A 407 7.52 20.11 16.05
N LYS A 408 6.78 21.20 16.25
CA LYS A 408 5.50 21.17 16.98
C LYS A 408 4.43 20.45 16.16
N LEU A 409 3.59 19.67 16.85
CA LEU A 409 2.38 19.11 16.27
C LEU A 409 1.29 20.19 16.15
N ARG A 410 0.24 19.87 15.40
CA ARG A 410 -0.97 20.68 15.31
C ARG A 410 -1.73 20.65 16.64
N LYS A 411 -2.58 21.64 16.90
CA LYS A 411 -3.21 21.82 18.21
C LYS A 411 -4.12 20.64 18.57
N GLU A 412 -4.80 20.11 17.57
CA GLU A 412 -5.73 18.99 17.64
C GLU A 412 -5.05 17.67 18.04
N LEU A 413 -3.74 17.57 17.80
CA LEU A 413 -2.88 16.43 18.16
C LEU A 413 -2.06 16.69 19.43
N CYS A 414 -1.99 17.97 19.82
CA CYS A 414 -1.42 18.39 21.09
C CYS A 414 -2.43 18.10 22.19
N HIS A 415 -1.92 17.94 23.39
CA HIS A 415 -2.79 17.80 24.55
C HIS A 415 -3.29 19.19 24.91
N ASP A 416 -4.58 19.32 25.20
CA ASP A 416 -5.07 20.51 25.88
C ASP A 416 -4.41 20.57 27.27
N GLU A 417 -3.49 21.53 27.46
CA GLU A 417 -3.11 22.02 28.80
C GLU A 417 -4.23 22.94 29.34
N GLN A 418 -5.50 22.53 29.22
CA GLN A 418 -6.61 23.29 29.81
C GLN A 418 -6.83 22.86 31.27
N ASP A 419 -6.66 23.87 32.12
CA ASP A 419 -7.20 24.04 33.46
C ASP A 419 -6.51 23.29 34.62
N SER A 420 -5.30 23.75 34.93
CA SER A 420 -4.76 23.71 36.29
C SER A 420 -4.38 25.11 36.78
N CYS A 421 -5.33 26.04 36.62
CA CYS A 421 -5.43 27.27 37.41
C CYS A 421 -6.91 27.54 37.65
N SER A 422 -7.49 26.83 38.61
CA SER A 422 -8.62 27.33 39.41
C SER A 422 -8.25 27.18 40.88
#